data_AF-A0A965L9J3-F1
#
_entry.id   AF-A0A965L9J3-F1
#
_cell.length_a   1.000
_cell.length_b   1.000
_cell.length_c   1.000
_cell.angle_alpha   90.00
_cell.angle_beta   90.00
_cell.angle_gamma   90.00
#
_symmetry.space_group_name_H-M   'P 1'
#
loop_
_entity.id
_entity.type
_entity.pdbx_description
1 polymer ?
#
loop_
_entity_poly.entity_id
_entity_poly.type
_entity_poly.pdbx_seq_one_letter_code
_entity_poly.pdbx_strand_id
1 'polypeptide(L)'
;MWLGGGFSGGTIMKMLRAAVLWAGLLVMAACAPMTIKGDPAREAQADRVLALTIAGDNEAVYAGMSPGLDKATTLTQLAAVRAALPKTPPPPGKTLGVFRMTSTGGDQYVLTRQYDFPGETVFAQTQMIKTADGRWVVNNFNFNKATPEQLKANDFSLMGKSPLHYGMLAVMVAVFGFIVTTVGFALYRRRWGWAFVSLFGFVCFQLNWATGAWGVQPIYFNLLGASFIRAASPLAPWILSVSFPLGATLFWAMRKYRPKPPKAPKAKKGKGAREPFVSTPDDFSPVVETNKEP
;
A
#
# COMPACT_ATOMS: atom_id res chain seq x y z
N MET A 1 43.58 -21.46 14.80
CA MET A 1 42.42 -22.38 14.86
C MET A 1 41.60 -22.00 16.09
N TRP A 2 40.59 -21.12 15.90
CA TRP A 2 39.73 -20.63 16.98
C TRP A 2 38.30 -20.56 16.42
N LEU A 3 37.52 -21.61 16.66
CA LEU A 3 36.09 -21.68 16.34
C LEU A 3 35.38 -22.32 17.52
N GLY A 4 34.82 -21.48 18.39
CA GLY A 4 34.11 -21.90 19.59
C GLY A 4 33.17 -20.81 20.11
N GLY A 5 32.44 -20.15 19.21
CA GLY A 5 31.41 -19.19 19.57
C GLY A 5 30.08 -19.90 19.83
N GLY A 6 29.84 -20.30 21.07
CA GLY A 6 28.55 -20.86 21.49
C GLY A 6 27.42 -19.86 21.33
N PHE A 7 26.45 -20.16 20.48
CA PHE A 7 25.22 -19.38 20.36
C PHE A 7 24.39 -19.53 21.64
N SER A 8 24.30 -18.47 22.44
CA SER A 8 23.39 -18.40 23.59
C SER A 8 21.93 -18.57 23.14
N GLY A 9 21.15 -19.37 23.86
CA GLY A 9 19.73 -19.62 23.58
C GLY A 9 18.86 -18.35 23.52
N GLY A 10 19.31 -17.24 24.11
CA GLY A 10 18.65 -15.94 23.99
C GLY A 10 18.68 -15.35 22.57
N THR A 11 19.65 -15.74 21.74
CA THR A 11 19.79 -15.27 20.35
C THR A 11 18.81 -16.00 19.43
N ILE A 12 18.63 -17.31 19.65
CA ILE A 12 17.69 -18.14 18.87
C ILE A 12 16.25 -17.67 19.10
N MET A 13 15.88 -17.38 20.35
CA MET A 13 14.53 -16.90 20.69
C MET A 13 14.21 -15.51 20.09
N LYS A 14 15.22 -14.65 19.92
CA LYS A 14 15.07 -13.35 19.25
C LYS A 14 14.92 -13.50 17.74
N MET A 15 15.68 -14.41 17.12
CA MET A 15 15.54 -14.72 15.69
C MET A 15 14.18 -15.34 15.38
N LEU A 16 13.67 -16.23 16.23
CA LEU A 16 12.35 -16.83 16.05
C LEU A 16 11.22 -15.79 16.13
N ARG A 17 11.28 -14.86 17.09
CA ARG A 17 10.30 -13.77 17.19
C ARG A 17 10.35 -12.82 15.99
N ALA A 18 11.55 -12.53 15.48
CA ALA A 18 11.70 -11.73 14.27
C ALA A 18 11.12 -12.45 13.04
N ALA A 19 11.41 -13.74 12.88
CA ALA A 19 10.86 -14.55 11.78
C ALA A 19 9.33 -14.65 11.83
N VAL A 20 8.74 -14.80 13.02
CA VAL A 20 7.27 -14.84 13.21
C VAL A 20 6.64 -13.48 12.90
N LEU A 21 7.27 -12.36 13.25
CA LEU A 21 6.80 -11.02 12.86
C LEU A 21 6.90 -10.80 11.35
N TRP A 22 7.97 -11.28 10.71
CA TRP A 22 8.15 -11.26 9.26
C TRP A 22 7.10 -12.09 8.53
N ALA A 23 6.84 -13.31 9.01
CA ALA A 23 5.80 -14.18 8.47
C ALA A 23 4.41 -13.59 8.67
N GLY A 24 4.11 -13.00 9.84
CA GLY A 24 2.85 -12.32 10.11
C GLY A 24 2.60 -11.11 9.20
N LEU A 25 3.65 -10.34 8.90
CA LEU A 25 3.56 -9.21 7.97
C LEU A 25 3.35 -9.67 6.51
N LEU A 26 3.98 -10.77 6.10
CA LEU A 26 3.78 -11.38 4.78
C LEU A 26 2.37 -11.96 4.61
N VAL A 27 1.79 -12.55 5.67
CA VAL A 27 0.42 -13.08 5.65
C VAL A 27 -0.62 -11.96 5.55
N MET A 28 -0.37 -10.79 6.17
CA MET A 28 -1.23 -9.61 6.02
C MET A 28 -1.14 -8.98 4.62
N ALA A 29 -0.06 -9.23 3.86
CA ALA A 29 0.08 -8.77 2.48
C ALA A 29 -0.65 -9.66 1.46
N ALA A 30 -1.09 -10.86 1.86
CA ALA A 30 -1.96 -11.72 1.07
C ALA A 30 -3.41 -11.22 1.14
N CYS A 31 -3.64 -9.99 0.68
CA CYS A 31 -4.99 -9.46 0.52
C CYS A 31 -5.71 -10.36 -0.50
N ALA A 32 -6.79 -11.03 -0.08
CA ALA A 32 -7.65 -11.79 -0.97
C ALA A 32 -7.97 -10.94 -2.21
N PRO A 33 -8.06 -11.52 -3.43
CA PRO A 33 -8.35 -10.75 -4.62
C PRO A 33 -9.67 -10.03 -4.40
N MET A 34 -9.58 -8.71 -4.16
CA MET A 34 -10.74 -7.87 -3.97
C MET A 34 -11.53 -7.95 -5.28
N THR A 35 -12.62 -8.72 -5.26
CA THR A 35 -13.51 -8.82 -6.41
C THR A 35 -14.21 -7.48 -6.53
N ILE A 36 -13.78 -6.68 -7.48
CA ILE A 36 -14.37 -5.37 -7.77
C ILE A 36 -15.76 -5.66 -8.36
N LYS A 37 -16.80 -5.44 -7.55
CA LYS A 37 -18.20 -5.52 -8.00
C LYS A 37 -18.67 -4.11 -8.37
N GLY A 38 -19.21 -3.95 -9.57
CA GLY A 38 -19.87 -2.71 -9.96
C GLY A 38 -21.31 -2.65 -9.45
N ASP A 39 -21.92 -1.47 -9.54
CA ASP A 39 -23.36 -1.32 -9.46
C ASP A 39 -24.03 -2.09 -10.61
N PRO A 40 -24.89 -3.10 -10.35
CA PRO A 40 -25.54 -3.90 -11.39
C PRO A 40 -26.31 -3.05 -12.41
N ALA A 41 -26.87 -1.91 -12.00
CA ALA A 41 -27.59 -1.02 -12.92
C ALA A 41 -26.62 -0.34 -13.91
N ARG A 42 -25.41 0.01 -13.47
CA ARG A 42 -24.37 0.59 -14.35
C ARG A 42 -23.72 -0.47 -15.23
N GLU A 43 -23.55 -1.69 -14.70
CA GLU A 43 -23.11 -2.84 -15.49
C GLU A 43 -24.09 -3.11 -16.64
N ALA A 44 -25.38 -3.20 -16.36
CA ALA A 44 -26.41 -3.37 -17.39
C ALA A 44 -26.46 -2.21 -18.40
N GLN A 45 -26.20 -0.98 -17.97
CA GLN A 45 -26.10 0.17 -18.89
C GLN A 45 -24.90 0.03 -19.82
N ALA A 46 -23.72 -0.36 -19.31
CA ALA A 46 -22.54 -0.58 -20.13
C ALA A 46 -22.70 -1.75 -21.13
N ASP A 47 -23.33 -2.86 -20.69
CA ASP A 47 -23.66 -3.99 -21.59
C ASP A 47 -24.59 -3.53 -22.72
N ARG A 48 -25.61 -2.74 -22.38
CA ARG A 48 -26.56 -2.20 -23.36
C ARG A 48 -25.87 -1.32 -24.39
N VAL A 49 -24.96 -0.43 -23.98
CA VAL A 49 -24.22 0.44 -24.90
C VAL A 49 -23.41 -0.40 -25.89
N LEU A 50 -22.66 -1.40 -25.40
CA LEU A 50 -21.88 -2.28 -26.27
C LEU A 50 -22.79 -3.06 -27.23
N ALA A 51 -23.87 -3.66 -26.72
CA ALA A 51 -24.81 -4.44 -27.53
C ALA A 51 -25.46 -3.60 -28.63
N LEU A 52 -25.95 -2.39 -28.31
CA LEU A 52 -26.52 -1.47 -29.31
C LEU A 52 -25.49 -1.00 -30.33
N THR A 53 -24.24 -0.74 -29.89
CA THR A 53 -23.14 -0.36 -30.80
C THR A 53 -22.81 -1.50 -31.78
N ILE A 54 -22.75 -2.75 -31.31
CA ILE A 54 -22.54 -3.93 -32.17
C ILE A 54 -23.71 -4.11 -33.15
N ALA A 55 -24.94 -3.98 -32.66
CA ALA A 55 -26.15 -4.02 -33.48
C ALA A 55 -26.21 -2.88 -34.52
N GLY A 56 -25.51 -1.77 -34.26
CA GLY A 56 -25.48 -0.59 -35.10
C GLY A 56 -26.62 0.38 -34.90
N ASP A 57 -27.30 0.27 -33.77
CA ASP A 57 -28.35 1.19 -33.37
C ASP A 57 -27.73 2.42 -32.69
N ASN A 58 -27.00 3.21 -33.48
CA ASN A 58 -26.24 4.37 -32.99
C ASN A 58 -27.17 5.45 -32.43
N GLU A 59 -28.40 5.55 -32.94
CA GLU A 59 -29.42 6.47 -32.45
C GLU A 59 -29.89 6.08 -31.04
N ALA A 60 -30.14 4.80 -30.78
CA ALA A 60 -30.47 4.34 -29.42
C ALA A 60 -29.31 4.50 -28.44
N VAL A 61 -28.05 4.33 -28.89
CA VAL A 61 -26.88 4.64 -28.06
C VAL A 61 -26.88 6.14 -27.72
N TYR A 62 -26.96 7.02 -28.72
CA TYR A 62 -26.94 8.47 -28.53
C TYR A 62 -28.07 8.96 -27.62
N ALA A 63 -29.28 8.39 -27.73
CA ALA A 63 -30.41 8.72 -26.86
C ALA A 63 -30.13 8.45 -25.36
N GLY A 64 -29.21 7.54 -25.04
CA GLY A 64 -28.74 7.26 -23.68
C GLY A 64 -27.51 8.07 -23.25
N MET A 65 -26.97 8.93 -24.13
CA MET A 65 -25.77 9.72 -23.87
C MET A 65 -26.08 11.11 -23.28
N SER A 66 -25.04 11.79 -22.81
CA SER A 66 -25.12 13.14 -22.27
C SER A 66 -25.62 14.14 -23.32
N PRO A 67 -26.55 15.06 -22.97
CA PRO A 67 -27.14 16.01 -23.93
C PRO A 67 -26.15 17.06 -24.45
N GLY A 68 -24.96 17.19 -23.85
CA GLY A 68 -23.92 18.12 -24.30
C GLY A 68 -23.07 17.63 -25.47
N LEU A 69 -23.33 16.42 -26.00
CA LEU A 69 -22.56 15.84 -27.10
C LEU A 69 -23.17 16.21 -28.46
N ASP A 70 -22.33 16.65 -29.39
CA ASP A 70 -22.73 16.90 -30.78
C ASP A 70 -23.22 15.60 -31.45
N LYS A 71 -24.46 15.60 -31.93
CA LYS A 71 -25.10 14.40 -32.47
C LYS A 71 -24.38 13.87 -33.71
N ALA A 72 -24.08 14.72 -34.68
CA ALA A 72 -23.52 14.31 -35.96
C ALA A 72 -22.12 13.68 -35.79
N THR A 73 -21.28 14.32 -34.98
CA THR A 73 -19.95 13.81 -34.63
C THR A 73 -20.05 12.49 -33.87
N THR A 74 -20.94 12.40 -32.87
CA THR A 74 -21.09 11.20 -32.04
C THR A 74 -21.56 10.00 -32.85
N LEU A 75 -22.56 10.17 -33.71
CA LEU A 75 -23.05 9.08 -34.58
C LEU A 75 -21.97 8.59 -35.56
N THR A 76 -21.16 9.51 -36.09
CA THR A 76 -20.02 9.17 -36.96
C THR A 76 -18.98 8.36 -36.20
N GLN A 77 -18.63 8.76 -34.98
CA GLN A 77 -17.69 8.04 -34.12
C GLN A 77 -18.23 6.65 -33.72
N LEU A 78 -19.51 6.54 -33.36
CA LEU A 78 -20.14 5.26 -33.04
C LEU A 78 -20.13 4.30 -34.24
N ALA A 79 -20.32 4.79 -35.46
CA ALA A 79 -20.18 3.98 -36.66
C ALA A 79 -18.75 3.45 -36.85
N ALA A 80 -17.72 4.28 -36.59
CA ALA A 80 -16.32 3.87 -36.65
C ALA A 80 -15.98 2.84 -35.55
N VAL A 81 -16.51 3.04 -34.34
CA VAL A 81 -16.39 2.09 -33.21
C VAL A 81 -17.00 0.74 -33.58
N ARG A 82 -18.23 0.72 -34.13
CA ARG A 82 -18.89 -0.50 -34.61
C ARG A 82 -18.05 -1.24 -35.65
N ALA A 83 -17.47 -0.52 -36.61
CA ALA A 83 -16.66 -1.13 -37.66
C ALA A 83 -15.45 -1.91 -37.13
N ALA A 84 -14.94 -1.53 -35.96
CA ALA A 84 -13.79 -2.17 -35.32
C ALA A 84 -14.16 -3.25 -34.28
N LEU A 85 -15.44 -3.36 -33.89
CA LEU A 85 -15.92 -4.37 -32.94
C LEU A 85 -16.27 -5.71 -33.64
N PRO A 86 -16.21 -6.83 -32.91
CA PRO A 86 -16.77 -8.10 -33.38
C PRO A 86 -18.25 -7.97 -33.74
N LYS A 87 -18.67 -8.65 -34.81
CA LYS A 87 -20.08 -8.66 -35.26
C LYS A 87 -20.96 -9.65 -34.49
N THR A 88 -20.37 -10.46 -33.61
CA THR A 88 -21.10 -11.42 -32.79
C THR A 88 -21.74 -10.73 -31.58
N PRO A 89 -22.86 -11.23 -31.05
CA PRO A 89 -23.44 -10.71 -29.82
C PRO A 89 -22.41 -10.73 -28.68
N PRO A 90 -22.40 -9.70 -27.81
CA PRO A 90 -21.43 -9.66 -26.72
C PRO A 90 -21.69 -10.80 -25.73
N PRO A 91 -20.65 -11.55 -25.32
CA PRO A 91 -20.76 -12.51 -24.23
C PRO A 91 -21.00 -11.77 -22.91
N PRO A 92 -21.36 -12.48 -21.81
CA PRO A 92 -21.45 -11.87 -20.49
C PRO A 92 -20.14 -11.17 -20.10
N GLY A 93 -20.20 -9.86 -19.83
CA GLY A 93 -19.01 -9.10 -19.50
C GLY A 93 -18.54 -9.30 -18.05
N LYS A 94 -17.23 -9.31 -17.82
CA LYS A 94 -16.62 -9.32 -16.48
C LYS A 94 -16.17 -7.92 -16.07
N THR A 95 -16.54 -7.48 -14.87
CA THR A 95 -16.08 -6.19 -14.33
C THR A 95 -14.61 -6.28 -13.91
N LEU A 96 -13.80 -5.37 -14.46
CA LEU A 96 -12.37 -5.28 -14.18
C LEU A 96 -11.99 -4.07 -13.33
N GLY A 97 -12.74 -2.99 -13.46
CA GLY A 97 -12.44 -1.74 -12.78
C GLY A 97 -13.67 -0.89 -12.62
N VAL A 98 -13.80 -0.30 -11.43
CA VAL A 98 -14.82 0.68 -11.11
C VAL A 98 -14.09 1.89 -10.53
N PHE A 99 -14.32 3.05 -11.11
CA PHE A 99 -13.86 4.32 -10.57
C PHE A 99 -15.06 5.23 -10.39
N ARG A 100 -15.32 5.64 -9.14
CA ARG A 100 -16.40 6.56 -8.81
C ARG A 100 -15.78 7.83 -8.22
N MET A 101 -16.17 8.97 -8.78
CA MET A 101 -15.74 10.27 -8.29
C MET A 101 -16.96 11.13 -8.02
N THR A 102 -17.03 11.70 -6.83
CA THR A 102 -18.06 12.66 -6.44
C THR A 102 -17.38 14.00 -6.28
N SER A 103 -17.82 15.02 -7.01
CA SER A 103 -17.19 16.34 -7.01
C SER A 103 -18.23 17.45 -7.05
N THR A 104 -17.80 18.69 -6.89
CA THR A 104 -18.66 19.87 -7.10
C THR A 104 -19.20 19.96 -8.54
N GLY A 105 -18.49 19.36 -9.50
CA GLY A 105 -18.93 19.21 -10.89
C GLY A 105 -19.86 18.02 -11.15
N GLY A 106 -20.31 17.32 -10.11
CA GLY A 106 -21.22 16.18 -10.19
C GLY A 106 -20.57 14.82 -9.94
N ASP A 107 -21.40 13.78 -9.99
CA ASP A 107 -20.99 12.39 -9.81
C ASP A 107 -20.55 11.80 -11.17
N GLN A 108 -19.40 11.15 -11.18
CA GLN A 108 -18.88 10.38 -12.31
C GLN A 108 -18.68 8.92 -11.92
N TYR A 109 -18.95 8.03 -12.86
CA TYR A 109 -18.79 6.59 -12.70
C TYR A 109 -18.18 6.02 -13.96
N VAL A 110 -16.95 5.52 -13.87
CA VAL A 110 -16.23 4.86 -14.95
C VAL A 110 -16.21 3.37 -14.67
N LEU A 111 -16.69 2.59 -15.63
CA LEU A 111 -16.76 1.15 -15.57
C LEU A 111 -15.93 0.55 -16.71
N THR A 112 -14.94 -0.28 -16.36
CA THR A 112 -14.17 -1.07 -17.32
C THR A 112 -14.64 -2.51 -17.28
N ARG A 113 -15.13 -3.03 -18.42
CA ARG A 113 -15.60 -4.40 -18.58
C ARG A 113 -14.79 -5.15 -19.63
N GLN A 114 -14.58 -6.43 -19.37
CA GLN A 114 -13.97 -7.39 -20.27
C GLN A 114 -15.03 -8.26 -20.91
N TYR A 115 -14.95 -8.44 -22.22
CA TYR A 115 -15.79 -9.33 -23.01
C TYR A 115 -14.90 -10.27 -23.82
N ASP A 116 -15.00 -11.56 -23.55
CA ASP A 116 -14.15 -12.57 -24.19
C ASP A 116 -14.82 -13.13 -25.44
N PHE A 117 -14.54 -12.51 -26.59
CA PHE A 117 -15.01 -12.98 -27.88
C PHE A 117 -14.11 -14.11 -28.42
N PRO A 118 -14.58 -14.91 -29.38
CA PRO A 118 -13.73 -15.89 -30.05
C PRO A 118 -12.54 -15.20 -30.75
N GLY A 119 -11.32 -15.46 -30.27
CA GLY A 119 -10.07 -14.96 -30.86
C GLY A 119 -9.59 -13.59 -30.38
N GLU A 120 -10.45 -12.77 -29.76
CA GLU A 120 -10.06 -11.49 -29.18
C GLU A 120 -10.86 -11.15 -27.92
N THR A 121 -10.22 -10.46 -26.99
CA THR A 121 -10.89 -9.90 -25.80
C THR A 121 -11.08 -8.40 -26.01
N VAL A 122 -12.30 -7.92 -25.77
CA VAL A 122 -12.65 -6.50 -25.81
C VAL A 122 -12.71 -5.95 -24.40
N PHE A 123 -11.96 -4.89 -24.13
CA PHE A 123 -12.01 -4.10 -22.91
C PHE A 123 -12.78 -2.81 -23.18
N ALA A 124 -14.06 -2.78 -22.82
CA ALA A 124 -14.88 -1.59 -23.00
C ALA A 124 -14.90 -0.75 -21.72
N GLN A 125 -14.62 0.53 -21.86
CA GLN A 125 -14.74 1.52 -20.79
C GLN A 125 -15.94 2.41 -21.07
N THR A 126 -16.89 2.43 -20.14
CA THR A 126 -18.06 3.30 -20.18
C THR A 126 -17.98 4.30 -19.05
N GLN A 127 -17.88 5.58 -19.39
CA GLN A 127 -17.96 6.68 -18.44
C GLN A 127 -19.39 7.19 -18.42
N MET A 128 -19.96 7.24 -17.22
CA MET A 128 -21.27 7.76 -16.95
C MET A 128 -21.16 8.97 -16.04
N ILE A 129 -22.04 9.94 -16.24
CA ILE A 129 -22.18 11.10 -15.38
C ILE A 129 -23.60 11.19 -14.88
N LYS A 130 -23.77 11.75 -13.69
CA LYS A 130 -25.08 12.06 -13.13
C LYS A 130 -25.51 13.45 -13.57
N THR A 131 -26.63 13.52 -14.27
CA THR A 131 -27.28 14.74 -14.72
C THR A 131 -27.91 15.52 -13.55
N ALA A 132 -28.29 16.78 -13.79
CA ALA A 132 -28.88 17.65 -12.76
C ALA A 132 -30.21 17.09 -12.20
N ASP A 133 -30.98 16.38 -13.02
CA ASP A 133 -32.20 15.63 -12.66
C ASP A 133 -31.90 14.27 -12.00
N GLY A 134 -30.64 13.98 -11.70
CA GLY A 134 -30.21 12.82 -10.94
C GLY A 134 -30.09 11.52 -11.74
N ARG A 135 -30.36 11.54 -13.05
CA ARG A 135 -30.22 10.36 -13.93
C ARG A 135 -28.78 10.15 -14.37
N TRP A 136 -28.38 8.89 -14.48
CA TRP A 136 -27.07 8.51 -15.01
C TRP A 136 -27.13 8.34 -16.53
N VAL A 137 -26.33 9.12 -17.25
CA VAL A 137 -26.22 9.09 -18.71
C VAL A 137 -24.80 8.75 -19.13
N VAL A 138 -24.63 8.18 -20.33
CA VAL A 138 -23.32 7.83 -20.86
C VAL A 138 -22.65 9.09 -21.38
N ASN A 139 -21.50 9.45 -20.84
CA ASN A 139 -20.74 10.61 -21.30
C ASN A 139 -19.67 10.24 -22.32
N ASN A 140 -19.07 9.06 -22.16
CA ASN A 140 -18.03 8.58 -23.05
C ASN A 140 -18.04 7.04 -23.10
N PHE A 141 -17.72 6.51 -24.26
CA PHE A 141 -17.56 5.08 -24.50
C PHE A 141 -16.33 4.86 -25.37
N ASN A 142 -15.40 4.06 -24.88
CA ASN A 142 -14.23 3.64 -25.64
C ASN A 142 -13.97 2.16 -25.40
N PHE A 143 -13.17 1.56 -26.27
CA PHE A 143 -12.76 0.17 -26.10
C PHE A 143 -11.34 -0.05 -26.61
N ASN A 144 -10.71 -1.09 -26.10
CA ASN A 144 -9.47 -1.64 -26.62
C ASN A 144 -9.68 -3.13 -26.90
N LYS A 145 -8.93 -3.68 -27.86
CA LYS A 145 -8.95 -5.11 -28.17
C LYS A 145 -7.59 -5.71 -27.88
N ALA A 146 -7.60 -6.99 -27.52
CA ALA A 146 -6.40 -7.74 -27.27
C ALA A 146 -6.53 -9.17 -27.80
N THR A 147 -5.48 -9.66 -28.45
CA THR A 147 -5.36 -11.10 -28.70
C THR A 147 -4.94 -11.82 -27.42
N PRO A 148 -5.23 -13.13 -27.30
CA PRO A 148 -4.73 -13.94 -26.18
C PRO A 148 -3.21 -13.87 -26.02
N GLU A 149 -2.47 -13.71 -27.11
CA GLU A 149 -1.01 -13.56 -27.10
C GLU A 149 -0.57 -12.24 -26.46
N GLN A 150 -1.24 -11.13 -26.79
CA GLN A 150 -0.99 -9.82 -26.17
C GLN A 150 -1.31 -9.82 -24.67
N LEU A 151 -2.33 -10.56 -24.25
CA LEU A 151 -2.67 -10.72 -22.83
C LEU A 151 -1.58 -11.51 -22.10
N LYS A 152 -1.19 -12.67 -22.65
CA LYS A 152 -0.13 -13.51 -22.08
C LYS A 152 1.22 -12.78 -22.01
N ALA A 153 1.53 -11.91 -22.97
CA ALA A 153 2.76 -11.12 -22.98
C ALA A 153 2.88 -10.19 -21.76
N ASN A 154 1.74 -9.76 -21.19
CA ASN A 154 1.67 -8.87 -20.02
C ASN A 154 1.44 -9.62 -18.70
N ASP A 155 1.30 -10.93 -18.73
CA ASP A 155 1.13 -11.73 -17.52
C ASP A 155 2.40 -11.75 -16.67
N PHE A 156 2.19 -11.86 -15.35
CA PHE A 156 3.29 -12.01 -14.42
C PHE A 156 3.84 -13.44 -14.51
N SER A 157 4.96 -13.61 -15.20
CA SER A 157 5.72 -14.86 -15.22
C SER A 157 7.15 -14.62 -14.77
N LEU A 158 7.70 -15.56 -14.02
CA LEU A 158 9.12 -15.61 -13.68
C LEU A 158 9.95 -16.26 -14.80
N MET A 159 9.36 -17.18 -15.57
CA MET A 159 10.10 -17.93 -16.59
C MET A 159 10.57 -17.04 -17.74
N GLY A 160 11.80 -17.26 -18.20
CA GLY A 160 12.36 -16.57 -19.38
C GLY A 160 12.68 -15.09 -19.18
N LYS A 161 12.68 -14.57 -17.93
CA LYS A 161 13.03 -13.18 -17.64
C LYS A 161 14.54 -12.95 -17.56
N SER A 162 14.97 -11.74 -17.89
CA SER A 162 16.39 -11.37 -17.84
C SER A 162 16.90 -11.20 -16.40
N PRO A 163 18.22 -11.27 -16.16
CA PRO A 163 18.81 -11.04 -14.84
C PRO A 163 18.38 -9.72 -14.16
N LEU A 164 18.11 -8.68 -14.94
CA LEU A 164 17.62 -7.39 -14.44
C LEU A 164 16.29 -7.53 -13.67
N HIS A 165 15.37 -8.38 -14.14
CA HIS A 165 14.07 -8.61 -13.51
C HIS A 165 14.23 -9.24 -12.12
N TYR A 166 15.09 -10.26 -12.03
CA TYR A 166 15.38 -10.92 -10.76
C TYR A 166 16.14 -9.99 -9.80
N GLY A 167 17.08 -9.20 -10.32
CA GLY A 167 17.78 -8.16 -9.56
C GLY A 167 16.80 -7.15 -8.96
N MET A 168 15.84 -6.66 -9.75
CA MET A 168 14.79 -5.76 -9.28
C MET A 168 13.96 -6.39 -8.16
N LEU A 169 13.49 -7.63 -8.32
CA LEU A 169 12.76 -8.35 -7.26
C LEU A 169 13.60 -8.51 -5.98
N ALA A 170 14.87 -8.89 -6.11
CA ALA A 170 15.76 -9.05 -4.95
C ALA A 170 15.95 -7.72 -4.20
N VAL A 171 16.15 -6.62 -4.93
CA VAL A 171 16.29 -5.27 -4.34
C VAL A 171 14.99 -4.82 -3.68
N MET A 172 13.82 -5.08 -4.28
CA MET A 172 12.51 -4.79 -3.67
C MET A 172 12.35 -5.50 -2.33
N VAL A 173 12.63 -6.82 -2.29
CA VAL A 173 12.56 -7.61 -1.04
C VAL A 173 13.56 -7.10 -0.02
N ALA A 174 14.79 -6.77 -0.42
CA ALA A 174 15.81 -6.24 0.48
C ALA A 174 15.43 -4.88 1.07
N VAL A 175 14.91 -3.96 0.25
CA VAL A 175 14.48 -2.61 0.68
C VAL A 175 13.28 -2.69 1.62
N PHE A 176 12.26 -3.49 1.27
CA PHE A 176 11.11 -3.75 2.15
C PHE A 176 11.57 -4.37 3.47
N GLY A 177 12.43 -5.39 3.38
CA GLY A 177 13.26 -6.00 4.43
C GLY A 177 13.82 -4.98 5.43
N PHE A 178 14.59 -4.07 4.86
CA PHE A 178 15.33 -3.05 5.58
C PHE A 178 14.41 -2.02 6.26
N ILE A 179 13.36 -1.55 5.57
CA ILE A 179 12.41 -0.59 6.12
C ILE A 179 11.66 -1.17 7.31
N VAL A 180 11.04 -2.35 7.17
CA VAL A 180 10.27 -2.99 8.25
C VAL A 180 11.15 -3.26 9.47
N THR A 181 12.37 -3.77 9.26
CA THR A 181 13.33 -3.99 10.34
C THR A 181 13.64 -2.68 11.06
N THR A 182 13.89 -1.61 10.30
CA THR A 182 14.23 -0.30 10.85
C THR A 182 13.06 0.31 11.63
N VAL A 183 11.84 0.21 11.10
CA VAL A 183 10.61 0.63 11.78
C VAL A 183 10.44 -0.15 13.08
N GLY A 184 10.59 -1.46 13.07
CA GLY A 184 10.52 -2.30 14.27
C GLY A 184 11.53 -1.88 15.33
N PHE A 185 12.78 -1.64 14.93
CA PHE A 185 13.83 -1.13 15.83
C PHE A 185 13.52 0.26 16.37
N ALA A 186 13.04 1.18 15.53
CA ALA A 186 12.67 2.53 15.92
C ALA A 186 11.52 2.51 16.94
N LEU A 187 10.47 1.72 16.69
CA LEU A 187 9.34 1.54 17.60
C LEU A 187 9.77 0.90 18.94
N TYR A 188 10.59 -0.15 18.91
CA TYR A 188 11.13 -0.77 20.12
C TYR A 188 11.90 0.24 21.00
N ARG A 189 12.62 1.17 20.37
CA ARG A 189 13.34 2.25 21.05
C ARG A 189 12.48 3.48 21.36
N ARG A 190 11.16 3.39 21.16
CA ARG A 190 10.17 4.49 21.33
C ARG A 190 10.52 5.75 20.52
N ARG A 191 11.15 5.58 19.36
CA ARG A 191 11.52 6.66 18.43
C ARG A 191 10.48 6.79 17.32
N TRP A 192 9.26 7.19 17.68
CA TRP A 192 8.13 7.26 16.77
C TRP A 192 8.38 8.10 15.51
N GLY A 193 9.04 9.26 15.63
CA GLY A 193 9.38 10.08 14.46
C GLY A 193 10.30 9.36 13.46
N TRP A 194 11.25 8.57 13.96
CA TRP A 194 12.11 7.74 13.11
C TRP A 194 11.37 6.58 12.46
N ALA A 195 10.41 5.99 13.16
CA ALA A 195 9.55 4.96 12.58
C ALA A 195 8.75 5.53 11.40
N PHE A 196 8.12 6.71 11.57
CA PHE A 196 7.35 7.34 10.50
C PHE A 196 8.22 7.72 9.29
N VAL A 197 9.34 8.42 9.51
CA VAL A 197 10.24 8.83 8.41
C VAL A 197 10.83 7.63 7.66
N SER A 198 11.06 6.51 8.34
CA SER A 198 11.61 5.29 7.71
C SER A 198 10.62 4.58 6.79
N LEU A 199 9.31 4.86 6.89
CA LEU A 199 8.31 4.28 5.99
C LEU A 199 8.40 4.83 4.57
N PHE A 200 9.04 5.97 4.36
CA PHE A 200 9.08 6.64 3.07
C PHE A 200 10.42 6.39 2.36
N GLY A 201 10.31 5.85 1.14
CA GLY A 201 11.40 5.82 0.17
C GLY A 201 11.40 7.08 -0.70
N PHE A 202 12.58 7.48 -1.16
CA PHE A 202 12.85 8.61 -2.04
C PHE A 202 13.54 8.08 -3.30
N VAL A 203 13.44 8.78 -4.43
CA VAL A 203 14.00 8.34 -5.73
C VAL A 203 13.46 6.97 -6.13
N CYS A 204 12.51 6.92 -7.05
CA CYS A 204 11.87 5.69 -7.48
C CYS A 204 12.49 5.14 -8.75
N PHE A 205 12.93 3.89 -8.71
CA PHE A 205 13.32 3.10 -9.87
C PHE A 205 12.12 2.27 -10.27
N GLN A 206 11.76 2.30 -11.55
CA GLN A 206 10.63 1.57 -12.09
C GLN A 206 11.12 0.56 -13.13
N LEU A 207 10.48 -0.60 -13.18
CA LEU A 207 10.73 -1.63 -14.18
C LEU A 207 9.39 -2.12 -14.73
N ASN A 208 9.24 -2.06 -16.04
CA ASN A 208 8.20 -2.75 -16.77
C ASN A 208 8.53 -4.25 -16.82
N TRP A 209 7.73 -5.07 -16.15
CA TRP A 209 7.96 -6.52 -16.03
C TRP A 209 7.85 -7.26 -17.36
N ALA A 210 7.05 -6.77 -18.30
CA ALA A 210 6.86 -7.42 -19.59
C ALA A 210 8.09 -7.20 -20.49
N THR A 211 8.55 -5.96 -20.60
CA THR A 211 9.58 -5.56 -21.58
C THR A 211 10.98 -5.43 -21.00
N GLY A 212 11.12 -5.28 -19.68
CA GLY A 212 12.38 -4.93 -19.03
C GLY A 212 12.77 -3.45 -19.17
N ALA A 213 11.92 -2.62 -19.76
CA ALA A 213 12.13 -1.17 -19.81
C ALA A 213 12.15 -0.61 -18.38
N TRP A 214 13.13 0.21 -18.05
CA TRP A 214 13.27 0.79 -16.72
C TRP A 214 13.37 2.31 -16.79
N GLY A 215 13.07 2.96 -15.67
CA GLY A 215 13.13 4.41 -15.54
C GLY A 215 13.42 4.83 -14.10
N VAL A 216 13.74 6.11 -13.94
CA VAL A 216 13.99 6.73 -12.63
C VAL A 216 13.14 7.97 -12.49
N GLN A 217 12.49 8.11 -11.35
CA GLN A 217 11.76 9.29 -10.92
C GLN A 217 12.47 9.87 -9.69
N PRO A 218 13.31 10.92 -9.86
CA PRO A 218 14.11 11.47 -8.77
C PRO A 218 13.26 11.99 -7.60
N ILE A 219 12.11 12.58 -7.91
CA ILE A 219 11.16 13.12 -6.92
C ILE A 219 9.93 12.22 -6.90
N TYR A 220 9.95 11.23 -6.00
CA TYR A 220 8.85 10.31 -5.78
C TYR A 220 8.88 9.80 -4.35
N PHE A 221 7.70 9.58 -3.76
CA PHE A 221 7.55 9.05 -2.42
C PHE A 221 6.81 7.72 -2.49
N ASN A 222 7.46 6.64 -2.05
CA ASN A 222 6.85 5.32 -1.99
C ASN A 222 6.76 4.84 -0.54
N LEU A 223 5.58 4.35 -0.15
CA LEU A 223 5.37 3.77 1.18
C LEU A 223 5.97 2.37 1.21
N LEU A 224 6.77 2.06 2.23
CA LEU A 224 7.52 0.80 2.38
C LEU A 224 8.59 0.55 1.31
N GLY A 225 8.91 1.58 0.51
CA GLY A 225 10.05 1.59 -0.42
C GLY A 225 9.96 0.60 -1.58
N ALA A 226 8.88 -0.16 -1.71
CA ALA A 226 8.64 -1.06 -2.83
C ALA A 226 7.15 -1.16 -3.13
N SER A 227 6.78 -1.21 -4.41
CA SER A 227 5.40 -1.39 -4.85
C SER A 227 5.33 -2.20 -6.13
N PHE A 228 4.21 -2.88 -6.33
CA PHE A 228 3.87 -3.55 -7.58
C PHE A 228 2.49 -3.05 -8.00
N ILE A 229 2.37 -2.51 -9.21
CA ILE A 229 1.11 -1.98 -9.72
C ILE A 229 0.86 -2.49 -11.13
N ARG A 230 -0.40 -2.72 -11.45
CA ARG A 230 -0.90 -2.91 -12.82
C ARG A 230 -2.04 -1.93 -12.99
N ALA A 231 -2.10 -1.25 -14.14
CA ALA A 231 -3.28 -0.43 -14.43
C ALA A 231 -4.54 -1.32 -14.46
N ALA A 232 -5.73 -0.71 -14.40
CA ALA A 232 -7.02 -1.40 -14.44
C ALA A 232 -7.36 -2.02 -15.82
N SER A 233 -6.35 -2.58 -16.49
CA SER A 233 -6.44 -3.26 -17.77
C SER A 233 -5.46 -4.45 -17.79
N PRO A 234 -5.91 -5.65 -18.17
CA PRO A 234 -5.04 -6.79 -18.44
C PRO A 234 -4.00 -6.54 -19.55
N LEU A 235 -4.20 -5.54 -20.40
CA LEU A 235 -3.21 -5.11 -21.38
C LEU A 235 -2.03 -4.35 -20.75
N ALA A 236 -2.20 -3.82 -19.54
CA ALA A 236 -1.13 -3.11 -18.87
C ALA A 236 -0.14 -4.12 -18.27
N PRO A 237 1.17 -3.93 -18.49
CA PRO A 237 2.19 -4.72 -17.84
C PRO A 237 2.25 -4.41 -16.34
N TRP A 238 2.81 -5.34 -15.57
CA TRP A 238 3.19 -5.07 -14.19
C TRP A 238 4.34 -4.07 -14.16
N ILE A 239 4.15 -2.99 -13.42
CA ILE A 239 5.21 -2.03 -13.11
C ILE A 239 5.68 -2.32 -11.69
N LEU A 240 6.93 -2.74 -11.59
CA LEU A 240 7.63 -2.90 -10.33
C LEU A 240 8.30 -1.59 -10.01
N SER A 241 8.30 -1.20 -8.74
CA SER A 241 8.92 0.03 -8.30
C SER A 241 9.64 -0.18 -6.99
N VAL A 242 10.84 0.37 -6.88
CA VAL A 242 11.62 0.38 -5.65
C VAL A 242 12.18 1.78 -5.42
N SER A 243 12.20 2.23 -4.18
CA SER A 243 12.71 3.55 -3.81
C SER A 243 13.83 3.45 -2.80
N PHE A 244 14.76 4.39 -2.86
CA PHE A 244 15.86 4.45 -1.90
C PHE A 244 15.31 4.76 -0.49
N PRO A 245 15.56 3.90 0.52
CA PRO A 245 14.94 4.02 1.84
C PRO A 245 15.68 5.05 2.71
N LEU A 246 15.72 6.31 2.28
CA LEU A 246 16.54 7.38 2.89
C LEU A 246 16.28 7.51 4.39
N GLY A 247 15.01 7.50 4.83
CA GLY A 247 14.67 7.59 6.24
C GLY A 247 15.26 6.47 7.09
N ALA A 248 15.18 5.23 6.58
CA ALA A 248 15.76 4.08 7.25
C ALA A 248 17.30 4.12 7.24
N THR A 249 17.91 4.53 6.13
CA THR A 249 19.37 4.70 6.02
C THR A 249 19.86 5.74 7.03
N LEU A 250 19.17 6.89 7.13
CA LEU A 250 19.51 7.95 8.07
C LEU A 250 19.35 7.53 9.53
N PHE A 251 18.35 6.69 9.86
CA PHE A 251 18.18 6.15 11.22
C PHE A 251 19.43 5.43 11.72
N TRP A 252 20.02 4.58 10.88
CA TRP A 252 21.22 3.81 11.21
C TRP A 252 22.50 4.63 11.12
N ALA A 253 22.60 5.52 10.12
CA ALA A 253 23.76 6.39 9.94
C ALA A 253 23.89 7.42 11.07
N MET A 254 22.78 7.98 11.55
CA MET A 254 22.76 8.96 12.64
C MET A 254 22.85 8.32 14.04
N ARG A 255 23.80 7.40 14.19
CA ARG A 255 24.16 6.68 15.42
C ARG A 255 24.43 7.62 16.60
N LYS A 256 24.68 8.91 16.35
CA LYS A 256 25.02 9.96 17.34
C LYS A 256 23.82 10.46 18.17
N TYR A 257 22.58 10.25 17.74
CA TYR A 257 21.38 10.65 18.51
C TYR A 257 20.97 9.62 19.57
N ARG A 258 21.91 8.89 20.18
CA ARG A 258 21.61 7.93 21.26
C ARG A 258 20.86 8.66 22.37
N PRO A 259 19.71 8.17 22.86
CA PRO A 259 19.14 8.73 24.06
C PRO A 259 20.17 8.52 25.17
N LYS A 260 20.54 9.60 25.87
CA LYS A 260 21.34 9.47 27.08
C LYS A 260 20.58 8.51 28.01
N PRO A 261 21.26 7.57 28.69
CA PRO A 261 20.60 6.73 29.68
C PRO A 261 19.78 7.63 30.61
N PRO A 262 18.56 7.21 31.02
CA PRO A 262 17.76 7.99 31.94
C PRO A 262 18.66 8.36 33.13
N LYS A 263 18.75 9.65 33.44
CA LYS A 263 19.54 10.13 34.59
C LYS A 263 19.09 9.28 35.78
N ALA A 264 20.04 8.59 36.40
CA ALA A 264 19.77 7.82 37.60
C ALA A 264 18.94 8.69 38.55
N PRO A 265 17.88 8.15 39.17
CA PRO A 265 17.10 8.92 40.14
C PRO A 265 18.09 9.53 41.10
N LYS A 266 18.12 10.87 41.22
CA LYS A 266 18.98 11.52 42.20
C LYS A 266 18.67 10.84 43.52
N ALA A 267 19.64 10.11 44.08
CA ALA A 267 19.50 9.54 45.40
C ALA A 267 18.99 10.66 46.28
N LYS A 268 17.78 10.50 46.84
CA LYS A 268 17.25 11.47 47.80
C LYS A 268 18.31 11.53 48.89
N LYS A 269 19.11 12.61 48.89
CA LYS A 269 20.09 12.89 49.93
C LYS A 269 19.29 12.89 51.21
N GLY A 270 19.48 11.87 52.04
CA GLY A 270 18.71 11.68 53.26
C GLY A 270 18.80 12.92 54.12
N LYS A 271 17.77 13.76 54.09
CA LYS A 271 17.48 14.68 55.19
C LYS A 271 16.90 13.81 56.29
N GLY A 272 17.77 13.29 57.15
CA GLY A 272 17.35 12.42 58.25
C GLY A 272 18.43 11.49 58.79
N ALA A 273 19.70 11.88 58.78
CA ALA A 273 20.58 11.39 59.83
C ALA A 273 20.14 12.12 61.11
N ARG A 274 19.33 11.44 61.94
CA ARG A 274 19.25 11.82 63.36
C ARG A 274 20.68 11.67 63.90
N GLU A 275 21.18 12.74 64.50
CA GLU A 275 22.44 12.69 65.24
C GLU A 275 22.37 11.56 66.26
N PRO A 276 23.46 10.79 66.45
CA PRO A 276 23.53 9.81 67.53
C PRO A 276 23.36 10.56 68.86
N PHE A 277 22.33 10.15 69.61
CA PHE A 277 22.13 10.59 70.99
C PHE A 277 23.37 10.21 71.80
N VAL A 278 24.19 11.21 72.11
CA VAL A 278 25.30 11.09 73.06
C VAL A 278 24.66 11.01 74.44
N SER A 279 24.48 9.80 74.96
CA SER A 279 24.18 9.61 76.37
C SER A 279 25.42 9.95 77.17
N THR A 280 25.48 11.15 77.74
CA THR A 280 26.41 11.48 78.83
C THR A 280 26.03 10.67 80.06
N PRO A 281 26.92 9.84 80.62
CA PRO A 281 26.74 9.24 81.93
C PRO A 281 27.21 10.26 82.96
N ASP A 282 26.30 10.79 83.79
CA ASP A 282 26.57 11.41 85.10
C ASP A 282 25.27 12.08 85.59
N ASP A 283 24.48 11.39 86.41
CA ASP A 283 23.87 11.95 87.64
C ASP A 283 23.00 10.88 88.33
N PHE A 284 23.63 10.03 89.15
CA PHE A 284 22.92 9.23 90.16
C PHE A 284 23.35 9.75 91.52
N SER A 285 22.66 10.79 91.99
CA SER A 285 22.72 11.20 93.40
C SER A 285 21.59 10.51 94.17
N PRO A 286 21.87 9.79 95.27
CA PRO A 286 20.86 9.06 96.04
C PRO A 286 20.02 9.99 96.92
N VAL A 287 18.70 9.88 96.80
CA VAL A 287 17.74 10.51 97.73
C VAL A 287 17.76 9.70 99.03
N VAL A 288 18.31 10.31 100.08
CA VAL A 288 18.22 9.86 101.47
C VAL A 288 16.84 10.24 101.99
N GLU A 289 15.95 9.25 102.12
CA GLU A 289 14.64 9.42 102.75
C GLU A 289 14.76 9.13 104.25
N THR A 290 14.75 10.19 105.05
CA THR A 290 14.64 10.13 106.51
C THR A 290 13.18 10.34 106.92
N ASN A 291 12.47 9.26 107.24
CA ASN A 291 11.20 9.35 107.97
C ASN A 291 11.34 8.66 109.35
N LYS A 292 11.06 9.46 110.38
CA LYS A 292 10.97 9.13 111.79
C LYS A 292 9.62 8.46 112.08
N GLU A 293 9.65 7.40 112.89
CA GLU A 293 8.55 7.03 113.81
C GLU A 293 8.78 7.70 115.18
N PRO A 294 7.84 7.64 116.12
CA PRO A 294 6.38 7.79 116.04
C PRO A 294 5.87 9.14 116.61
#